data_AF-A0A5B7K008-F1
#
_entry.id   AF-A0A5B7K008-F1
#
_cell.length_a   1.000
_cell.length_b   1.000
_cell.length_c   1.000
_cell.angle_alpha   90.00
_cell.angle_beta   90.00
_cell.angle_gamma   90.00
#
_symmetry.space_group_name_H-M   'P 1'
#
loop_
_entity.id
_entity.type
_entity.pdbx_description
1 polymer ?
#
loop_
_entity_poly.entity_id
_entity_poly.type
_entity_poly.pdbx_seq_one_letter_code
_entity_poly.pdbx_strand_id
1 'polypeptide(L)'
;MEIQKQVITLNPRCENVETSLGVQVTVTGVAQVKVMKEEKVLKIASEQFLGMTPEDIRGTILMTLEGHLRAILGKAKKFLLIC
;
A
#
# COMPACT_ATOMS: atom_id res chain seq x y z
N MET A 1 -3.81 17.35 15.06
CA MET A 1 -3.22 16.35 14.15
C MET A 1 -3.04 15.03 14.91
N GLU A 2 -4.14 14.29 15.12
CA GLU A 2 -4.19 13.09 16.00
C GLU A 2 -3.89 11.76 15.27
N ILE A 3 -3.20 11.80 14.12
CA ILE A 3 -2.91 10.61 13.31
C ILE A 3 -1.84 9.70 13.98
N GLN A 4 -1.12 10.19 15.00
CA GLN A 4 0.10 9.56 15.49
C GLN A 4 -0.08 8.33 16.42
N LYS A 5 -1.32 7.97 16.83
CA LYS A 5 -1.55 6.94 17.85
C LYS A 5 -2.27 5.68 17.38
N GLN A 6 -2.92 5.70 16.21
CA GLN A 6 -3.76 4.58 15.74
C GLN A 6 -3.10 3.83 14.58
N VAL A 7 -3.27 2.50 14.60
CA VAL A 7 -2.97 1.63 13.46
C VAL A 7 -4.08 1.83 12.43
N ILE A 8 -3.71 2.09 11.19
CA ILE A 8 -4.63 2.21 10.07
C ILE A 8 -4.65 0.87 9.34
N THR A 9 -5.82 0.28 9.18
CA THR A 9 -5.98 -0.93 8.35
C THR A 9 -6.36 -0.50 6.93
N LEU A 10 -5.60 -0.96 5.96
CA LEU A 10 -5.81 -0.72 4.53
C LEU A 10 -5.98 -2.07 3.81
N ASN A 11 -6.79 -2.07 2.76
CA ASN A 11 -7.13 -3.27 2.02
C ASN A 11 -6.67 -3.12 0.56
N PRO A 12 -5.36 -3.24 0.27
CA PRO A 12 -4.85 -3.10 -1.09
C PRO A 12 -5.44 -4.18 -2.00
N ARG A 13 -5.85 -3.77 -3.20
CA ARG A 13 -6.39 -4.67 -4.22
C ARG A 13 -5.70 -4.39 -5.56
N CYS A 14 -5.26 -5.45 -6.20
CA CYS A 14 -4.71 -5.39 -7.55
C CYS A 14 -5.50 -6.36 -8.43
N GLU A 15 -6.22 -5.83 -9.40
CA GLU A 15 -7.03 -6.60 -10.33
C GLU A 15 -6.32 -6.75 -11.67
N ASN A 16 -6.56 -7.90 -12.34
CA ASN A 16 -6.14 -8.17 -13.71
C ASN A 16 -4.65 -7.88 -13.96
N VAL A 17 -3.79 -8.19 -12.99
CA VAL A 17 -2.34 -8.05 -13.16
C VAL A 17 -1.84 -9.26 -13.92
N GLU A 18 -1.24 -9.03 -15.09
CA GLU A 18 -0.57 -10.08 -15.84
C GLU A 18 0.77 -10.43 -15.16
N THR A 19 0.93 -11.71 -14.83
CA THR A 19 2.21 -12.24 -14.34
C THR A 19 3.19 -12.45 -15.49
N SER A 20 4.47 -12.64 -15.18
CA SER A 20 5.51 -12.97 -16.18
C SER A 20 5.26 -14.26 -16.99
N LEU A 21 4.25 -15.06 -16.62
CA LEU A 21 3.81 -16.27 -17.34
C LEU A 21 2.56 -16.04 -18.20
N GLY A 22 2.06 -14.80 -18.30
CA GLY A 22 0.86 -14.47 -19.08
C GLY A 22 -0.47 -14.81 -18.38
N VAL A 23 -0.44 -15.12 -17.08
CA VAL A 23 -1.65 -15.42 -16.29
C VAL A 23 -2.17 -14.14 -15.64
N GLN A 24 -3.45 -13.83 -15.83
CA GLN A 24 -4.14 -12.74 -15.13
C GLN A 24 -4.45 -13.16 -13.70
N VAL A 25 -4.00 -12.38 -12.73
CA VAL A 25 -4.27 -12.60 -11.31
C VAL A 25 -4.93 -11.38 -10.67
N THR A 26 -5.84 -11.66 -9.74
CA THR A 26 -6.40 -10.66 -8.83
C THR A 26 -5.95 -11.00 -7.42
N VAL A 27 -5.37 -10.01 -6.73
CA VAL A 27 -4.86 -10.17 -5.38
C VAL A 27 -5.45 -9.11 -4.48
N THR A 28 -5.98 -9.57 -3.35
CA THR A 28 -6.43 -8.72 -2.24
C THR A 28 -5.55 -8.99 -1.03
N GLY A 29 -5.24 -7.96 -0.27
CA GLY A 29 -4.49 -8.07 0.97
C GLY A 29 -5.07 -7.25 2.10
N VAL A 30 -4.50 -7.43 3.30
CA VAL A 30 -4.72 -6.57 4.46
C VAL A 30 -3.37 -6.03 4.89
N ALA A 31 -3.26 -4.72 5.01
CA ALA A 31 -2.06 -4.02 5.44
C ALA A 31 -2.37 -3.19 6.68
N GLN A 32 -1.57 -3.37 7.74
CA GLN A 32 -1.63 -2.54 8.94
C GLN A 32 -0.49 -1.54 8.90
N VAL A 33 -0.83 -0.25 8.89
CA VAL A 33 0.12 0.85 8.72
C VAL A 33 0.08 1.75 9.95
N LYS A 34 1.25 2.22 10.37
CA LYS A 34 1.39 3.13 11.51
C LYS A 34 2.50 4.13 11.22
N VAL A 35 2.26 5.39 11.58
CA VAL A 35 3.29 6.43 11.50
C VAL A 35 4.36 6.18 12.57
N MET A 36 5.62 6.09 12.14
CA MET A 36 6.75 5.95 13.06
C MET A 36 6.98 7.25 13.82
N LYS A 37 7.39 7.13 15.09
CA LYS A 37 7.58 8.28 15.99
C LYS A 37 8.98 8.90 15.96
N GLU A 38 9.78 8.54 14.97
CA GLU A 38 11.10 9.13 14.80
C GLU A 38 10.97 10.56 14.26
N GLU A 39 11.67 11.52 14.88
CA GLU A 39 11.55 12.95 14.58
C GLU A 39 11.78 13.27 13.10
N LYS A 40 12.79 12.64 12.49
CA LYS A 40 13.08 12.79 11.05
C LYS A 40 11.90 12.33 10.19
N VAL A 41 11.29 11.19 10.51
CA VAL A 41 10.14 10.63 9.79
C VAL A 41 8.91 11.50 9.98
N LEU A 42 8.67 12.00 11.18
CA LEU A 42 7.55 12.89 11.47
C LEU A 42 7.65 14.20 10.69
N LYS A 43 8.85 14.77 10.55
CA LYS A 43 9.07 15.97 9.75
C LYS A 43 8.72 15.74 8.28
N ILE A 44 9.26 14.67 7.68
CA ILE A 44 9.00 14.31 6.28
C ILE A 44 7.51 14.03 6.06
N ALA A 45 6.89 13.25 6.95
CA ALA A 45 5.46 12.95 6.86
C ALA A 45 4.60 14.20 7.00
N SER A 46 4.97 15.14 7.88
CA SER A 46 4.27 16.41 8.04
C SER A 46 4.39 17.27 6.78
N GLU A 47 5.55 17.30 6.13
CA GLU A 47 5.75 18.00 4.85
C GLU A 47 4.94 17.35 3.72
N GLN A 48 4.97 16.02 3.62
CA GLN A 48 4.29 15.25 2.57
C GLN A 48 2.76 15.31 2.66
N PHE A 49 2.22 15.32 3.88
CA PHE A 49 0.77 15.26 4.12
C PHE A 49 0.18 16.59 4.56
N LEU A 50 0.95 17.70 4.52
CA LEU A 50 0.45 19.01 4.90
C LEU A 50 -0.72 19.43 4.00
N GLY A 51 -1.87 19.75 4.61
CA GLY A 51 -3.05 20.19 3.88
C GLY A 51 -3.85 19.07 3.19
N MET A 52 -3.42 17.81 3.31
CA MET A 52 -4.19 16.65 2.83
C MET A 52 -5.26 16.23 3.85
N THR A 53 -6.40 15.74 3.38
CA THR A 53 -7.40 15.13 4.27
C THR A 53 -6.93 13.74 4.73
N PRO A 54 -7.42 13.21 5.86
CA PRO A 54 -7.13 11.84 6.28
C PRO A 54 -7.46 10.79 5.21
N GLU A 55 -8.47 11.03 4.39
CA GLU A 55 -8.89 10.19 3.27
C GLU A 55 -7.84 10.21 2.15
N ASP A 56 -7.32 11.39 1.78
CA ASP A 56 -6.27 11.54 0.77
C ASP A 56 -4.95 10.86 1.19
N ILE A 57 -4.61 10.98 2.48
CA ILE A 57 -3.44 10.31 3.05
C ILE A 57 -3.61 8.79 2.94
N ARG A 58 -4.77 8.25 3.30
CA ARG A 58 -5.07 6.82 3.15
C ARG A 58 -5.00 6.38 1.69
N GLY A 59 -5.54 7.17 0.76
CA GLY A 59 -5.50 6.90 -0.67
C GLY A 59 -4.07 6.86 -1.22
N THR A 60 -3.22 7.80 -0.79
CA THR A 60 -1.81 7.84 -1.18
C THR A 60 -1.05 6.60 -0.70
N ILE A 61 -1.26 6.20 0.56
CA ILE A 61 -0.64 4.99 1.13
C ILE A 61 -1.15 3.75 0.40
N LEU A 62 -2.47 3.65 0.17
CA LEU A 62 -3.10 2.52 -0.52
C LEU A 62 -2.52 2.36 -1.94
N MET A 63 -2.45 3.45 -2.71
CA MET A 63 -1.88 3.46 -4.05
C MET A 63 -0.41 3.01 -4.05
N THR A 64 0.36 3.43 -3.05
CA THR A 64 1.77 3.02 -2.91
C THR A 64 1.88 1.51 -2.65
N LEU A 65 1.05 0.97 -1.76
CA LEU A 65 1.01 -0.47 -1.47
C LEU A 65 0.58 -1.29 -2.69
N GLU A 66 -0.43 -0.84 -3.42
CA GLU A 66 -0.91 -1.49 -4.66
C GLU A 66 0.13 -1.42 -5.77
N GLY A 67 0.83 -0.28 -5.91
CA GLY A 67 1.95 -0.13 -6.85
C GLY A 67 3.06 -1.16 -6.58
N HIS A 68 3.45 -1.31 -5.32
CA HIS A 68 4.43 -2.33 -4.92
C HIS A 68 3.92 -3.75 -5.17
N LEU A 69 2.67 -4.05 -4.82
CA LEU A 69 2.06 -5.35 -5.04
C LEU A 69 2.05 -5.71 -6.53
N ARG A 70 1.61 -4.79 -7.40
CA ARG A 70 1.63 -4.97 -8.86
C ARG A 70 3.05 -5.24 -9.39
N ALA A 71 4.05 -4.51 -8.91
CA ALA A 71 5.44 -4.70 -9.33
C ALA A 71 5.99 -6.09 -8.92
N ILE A 72 5.58 -6.60 -7.75
CA ILE A 72 5.95 -7.94 -7.28
C ILE A 72 5.26 -9.00 -8.15
N LEU A 73 3.95 -8.86 -8.40
CA LEU A 73 3.16 -9.80 -9.20
C LEU A 73 3.66 -9.89 -10.65
N GLY A 74 4.01 -8.76 -11.26
CA GLY A 74 4.58 -8.74 -12.61
C GLY A 74 5.92 -9.49 -12.74
N LYS A 75 6.72 -9.54 -11.66
CA LYS A 75 8.01 -10.25 -11.63
C LYS A 75 7.91 -11.71 -11.17
N ALA A 76 6.78 -12.11 -10.58
CA ALA A 76 6.62 -13.44 -10.05
C ALA A 76 6.52 -14.47 -11.19
N LYS A 77 7.49 -15.39 -11.23
CA LYS A 77 7.52 -16.55 -12.15
C LYS A 77 6.83 -17.79 -11.59
N LYS A 78 6.38 -17.75 -10.34
CA LYS A 78 5.86 -18.92 -9.62
C LYS A 78 4.75 -18.52 -8.64
N PHE A 79 3.74 -17.80 -9.11
CA PHE A 79 2.44 -17.79 -8.45
C PHE A 79 1.62 -18.90 -9.11
N LEU A 80 1.87 -20.14 -8.69
CA LEU A 80 0.95 -21.23 -8.98
C LEU A 80 -0.24 -21.03 -8.02
N LEU A 81 -1.44 -20.96 -8.59
CA LEU A 81 -2.75 -20.95 -7.91
C LEU A 81 -2.67 -21.64 -6.54
N ILE A 82 -2.83 -20.87 -5.46
CA ILE A 82 -3.45 -21.40 -4.25
C ILE A 82 -4.88 -20.91 -4.35
N CYS A 83 -5.76 -21.81 -4.77
CA CYS A 83 -7.21 -21.65 -4.63
C CYS A 83 -7.58 -21.62 -3.14
#